data_AF-A0A9D5S3M0-F1
#
_entry.id   AF-A0A9D5S3M0-F1
#
_cell.length_a   1.000
_cell.length_b   1.000
_cell.length_c   1.000
_cell.angle_alpha   90.00
_cell.angle_beta   90.00
_cell.angle_gamma   90.00
#
_symmetry.space_group_name_H-M   'P 1'
#
loop_
_entity.id
_entity.type
_entity.pdbx_description
1 polymer ?
#
loop_
_entity_poly.entity_id
_entity_poly.type
_entity_poly.pdbx_seq_one_letter_code
_entity_poly.pdbx_strand_id
1 'polypeptide(L)'
;MVFRKPYALLIKYFKIIHLISSVFMMYLIYKTNNLYKFFNSYVKNGWMSLNEFELSTYIGPLIYFSIILIIMLTIIVYILMRFKNKPRFYYLLTPIIYFLILILFIVSNSTMSVAIVDVVSPVTTRVLRDILMIAMGFQFILLVFSILRSIGFDVKKFNFKQDIADLKIEELDNEEVEVNIEIDKHKINRKLKRRIRNSKYIFNENKFIIYLIVGLFIVIFAAYYILNIFVFNPTYKEGKLVELNRYSFVVNKSYVTNKDYLGNTISNNNKYILVDFSIINKIVDNTFDIDKLSLFVDDMSYAPSTNIYSDFIDLGNGYKEQRLSVSDINRYFVVFKIPNDINTKRATLRYLNEVKYDKNGNEIYKYKKVKLNPVNDNIVKLDKKLGDEININNNLIKINEYKIADAFNNIIPISNNTTVLKLIIDGKLGNTANYYIKDISQYLSKFGSITYTKNGKTYRQKNLYNLISNNFNGKEIFLEVTNEISGAEKINFEIKIRNVNYRYKLK
;
A
#
# COMPACT_ATOMS: atom_id res chain seq x y z
N MET A 1 -47.16 35.46 -3.81
CA MET A 1 -45.94 35.13 -3.05
C MET A 1 -44.74 35.62 -3.86
N VAL A 2 -44.14 36.75 -3.48
CA VAL A 2 -42.97 37.30 -4.19
C VAL A 2 -41.78 36.40 -3.84
N PHE A 3 -41.21 35.71 -4.83
CA PHE A 3 -39.98 34.94 -4.63
C PHE A 3 -38.88 35.90 -4.15
N ARG A 4 -38.61 35.92 -2.84
CA ARG A 4 -37.44 36.60 -2.31
C ARG A 4 -36.20 35.93 -2.93
N LYS A 5 -35.27 36.79 -3.34
CA LYS A 5 -34.04 36.44 -4.07
C LYS A 5 -33.38 35.18 -3.48
N PRO A 6 -33.03 34.15 -4.30
CA PRO A 6 -32.62 32.80 -3.86
C PRO A 6 -31.28 32.75 -3.09
N TYR A 7 -30.69 33.91 -2.79
CA TYR A 7 -29.41 34.13 -2.15
C TYR A 7 -29.52 34.89 -0.82
N ALA A 8 -30.74 35.09 -0.31
CA ALA A 8 -30.99 35.74 0.98
C ALA A 8 -30.26 35.04 2.15
N LEU A 9 -30.14 33.71 2.08
CA LEU A 9 -29.37 32.92 3.05
C LEU A 9 -27.90 33.35 3.08
N LEU A 10 -27.24 33.43 1.91
CA LEU A 10 -25.84 33.80 1.83
C LEU A 10 -25.60 35.25 2.29
N ILE A 11 -26.53 36.16 2.06
CA ILE A 11 -26.45 37.54 2.57
C ILE A 11 -26.51 37.54 4.10
N LYS A 12 -27.48 36.82 4.68
CA LYS A 12 -27.65 36.74 6.13
C LYS A 12 -26.40 36.22 6.83
N TYR A 13 -25.74 35.24 6.24
CA TYR A 13 -24.54 34.60 6.79
C TYR A 13 -23.23 35.14 6.20
N PHE A 14 -23.26 36.22 5.42
CA PHE A 14 -22.08 36.74 4.71
C PHE A 14 -20.90 37.03 5.64
N LYS A 15 -21.15 37.70 6.77
CA LYS A 15 -20.13 37.99 7.79
C LYS A 15 -19.54 36.71 8.40
N ILE A 16 -20.42 35.77 8.77
CA ILE A 16 -20.03 34.48 9.36
C ILE A 16 -19.20 33.64 8.39
N ILE A 17 -19.55 33.61 7.10
CA ILE A 17 -18.78 32.91 6.07
C ILE A 17 -17.35 33.44 6.00
N HIS A 18 -17.17 34.77 6.04
CA HIS A 18 -15.85 35.39 6.03
C HIS A 18 -15.10 35.18 7.35
N LEU A 19 -15.80 35.16 8.49
CA LEU A 19 -15.20 34.84 9.78
C LEU A 19 -14.61 33.42 9.77
N ILE A 20 -15.41 32.43 9.36
CA ILE A 20 -14.98 31.03 9.23
C ILE A 20 -13.79 30.95 8.28
N SER A 21 -13.88 31.57 7.10
CA SER A 21 -12.78 31.59 6.14
C SER A 21 -11.51 32.21 6.76
N SER A 22 -11.64 33.29 7.53
CA SER A 22 -10.50 33.96 8.17
C SER A 22 -9.78 33.07 9.17
N VAL A 23 -10.51 32.29 9.97
CA VAL A 23 -9.93 31.32 10.92
C VAL A 23 -9.07 30.28 10.17
N PHE A 24 -9.60 29.71 9.09
CA PHE A 24 -8.86 28.74 8.28
C PHE A 24 -7.67 29.36 7.54
N MET A 25 -7.80 30.59 7.05
CA MET A 25 -6.70 31.33 6.43
C MET A 25 -5.56 31.60 7.44
N MET A 26 -5.90 31.97 8.68
CA MET A 26 -4.92 32.20 9.75
C MET A 26 -4.19 30.90 10.12
N TYR A 27 -4.92 29.78 10.24
CA TYR A 27 -4.32 28.46 10.42
C TYR A 27 -3.36 28.09 9.28
N LEU A 28 -3.73 28.36 8.02
CA LEU A 28 -2.87 28.05 6.88
C LEU A 28 -1.62 28.93 6.83
N ILE A 29 -1.71 30.22 7.17
CA ILE A 29 -0.54 31.10 7.29
C ILE A 29 0.44 30.53 8.33
N TYR A 30 -0.07 30.10 9.49
CA TYR A 30 0.75 29.45 10.51
C TYR A 30 1.46 28.19 9.95
N LYS A 31 0.76 27.35 9.19
CA LYS A 31 1.36 26.16 8.58
C LYS A 31 2.35 26.48 7.44
N THR A 32 2.08 27.48 6.62
CA THR A 32 3.01 27.98 5.60
C THR A 32 4.30 28.48 6.25
N ASN A 33 4.19 29.21 7.37
CA ASN A 33 5.35 29.69 8.13
C ASN A 33 6.18 28.53 8.71
N ASN A 34 5.54 27.47 9.20
CA ASN A 34 6.25 26.29 9.69
C ASN A 34 7.04 25.62 8.57
N LEU A 35 6.48 25.49 7.36
CA LEU A 35 7.19 24.98 6.20
C LEU A 35 8.34 25.89 5.78
N TYR A 36 8.12 27.21 5.75
CA TYR A 36 9.17 28.17 5.46
C TYR A 36 10.34 28.03 6.44
N LYS A 37 10.07 27.96 7.75
CA LYS A 37 11.08 27.77 8.79
C LYS A 37 11.84 26.46 8.59
N PHE A 38 11.13 25.39 8.28
CA PHE A 38 11.73 24.10 7.96
C PHE A 38 12.74 24.19 6.81
N PHE A 39 12.33 24.67 5.63
CA PHE A 39 13.23 24.77 4.48
C PHE A 39 14.35 25.79 4.73
N ASN A 40 14.11 26.87 5.48
CA ASN A 40 15.14 27.82 5.86
C ASN A 40 16.21 27.17 6.76
N SER A 41 15.80 26.35 7.74
CA SER A 41 16.73 25.60 8.58
C SER A 41 17.51 24.56 7.77
N TYR A 42 16.85 23.87 6.84
CA TYR A 42 17.51 22.92 5.94
C TYR A 42 18.56 23.59 5.05
N VAL A 43 18.29 24.79 4.52
CA VAL A 43 19.28 25.58 3.76
C VAL A 43 20.48 25.97 4.64
N LYS A 44 20.25 26.33 5.92
CA LYS A 44 21.32 26.78 6.83
C LYS A 44 22.20 25.66 7.34
N ASN A 45 21.59 24.54 7.71
CA ASN A 45 22.25 23.46 8.46
C ASN A 45 22.62 22.27 7.58
N GLY A 46 22.17 22.23 6.33
CA GLY A 46 22.36 21.08 5.44
C GLY A 46 21.44 19.92 5.80
N TRP A 47 21.97 18.69 5.72
CA TRP A 47 21.18 17.48 5.95
C TRP A 47 20.71 17.41 7.42
N MET A 48 19.41 17.54 7.61
CA MET A 48 18.75 17.38 8.91
C MET A 48 18.08 16.01 8.93
N SER A 49 18.39 15.17 9.92
CA SER A 49 17.77 13.84 10.07
C SER A 49 16.30 14.00 10.39
N LEU A 50 15.45 14.06 9.37
CA LEU A 50 14.00 14.10 9.51
C LEU A 50 13.47 12.68 9.54
N ASN A 51 12.56 12.41 10.47
CA ASN A 51 11.76 11.20 10.44
C ASN A 51 10.31 11.51 9.99
N GLU A 52 9.55 10.48 9.61
CA GLU A 52 8.16 10.62 9.16
C GLU A 52 7.23 11.23 10.25
N PHE A 53 7.60 11.09 11.53
CA PHE A 53 6.87 11.70 12.66
C PHE A 53 6.96 13.22 12.59
N GLU A 54 8.17 13.77 12.44
CA GLU A 54 8.41 15.19 12.29
C GLU A 54 7.70 15.75 11.05
N LEU A 55 7.71 15.04 9.91
CA LEU A 55 6.99 15.43 8.69
C LEU A 55 5.49 15.70 8.94
N SER A 56 4.82 14.81 9.70
CA SER A 56 3.39 14.91 9.98
C SER A 56 3.00 16.11 10.84
N THR A 57 3.96 16.71 11.55
CA THR A 57 3.76 17.95 12.31
C THR A 57 3.69 19.18 11.39
N TYR A 58 4.44 19.15 10.27
CA TYR A 58 4.46 20.19 9.26
C TYR A 58 3.26 20.08 8.32
N ILE A 59 2.98 18.88 7.81
CA ILE A 59 1.93 18.63 6.82
C ILE A 59 0.97 17.54 7.30
N GLY A 60 -0.32 17.87 7.37
CA GLY A 60 -1.37 16.94 7.80
C GLY A 60 -2.70 17.18 7.10
N PRO A 61 -3.68 16.26 7.26
CA PRO A 61 -4.94 16.27 6.52
C PRO A 61 -5.75 17.56 6.65
N LEU A 62 -5.67 18.22 7.82
CA LEU A 62 -6.38 19.45 8.11
C LEU A 62 -5.97 20.61 7.18
N ILE A 63 -4.72 20.64 6.69
CA ILE A 63 -4.26 21.68 5.74
C ILE A 63 -5.05 21.59 4.45
N TYR A 64 -5.12 20.40 3.86
CA TYR A 64 -5.83 20.16 2.59
C TYR A 64 -7.33 20.46 2.75
N PHE A 65 -7.93 20.01 3.85
CA PHE A 65 -9.31 20.34 4.18
C PHE A 65 -9.54 21.86 4.26
N SER A 66 -8.65 22.58 4.94
CA SER A 66 -8.74 24.03 5.11
C SER A 66 -8.68 24.77 3.76
N ILE A 67 -7.74 24.38 2.88
CA ILE A 67 -7.58 25.00 1.55
C ILE A 67 -8.84 24.78 0.72
N ILE A 68 -9.33 23.54 0.66
CA ILE A 68 -10.52 23.19 -0.11
C ILE A 68 -11.76 23.93 0.41
N LEU A 69 -11.91 24.05 1.73
CA LEU A 69 -13.01 24.79 2.34
C LEU A 69 -12.97 26.29 2.01
N ILE A 70 -11.79 26.92 2.02
CA ILE A 70 -11.64 28.34 1.63
C ILE A 70 -12.02 28.54 0.16
N ILE A 71 -11.55 27.68 -0.74
CA ILE A 71 -11.91 27.71 -2.17
C ILE A 71 -13.42 27.59 -2.33
N MET A 72 -14.05 26.65 -1.62
CA MET A 72 -15.50 26.47 -1.64
C MET A 72 -16.25 27.74 -1.20
N LEU A 73 -15.95 28.25 0.00
CA LEU A 73 -16.65 29.39 0.58
C LEU A 73 -16.51 30.62 -0.32
N THR A 74 -15.33 30.82 -0.90
CA THR A 74 -15.07 31.95 -1.79
C THR A 74 -15.76 31.82 -3.15
N ILE A 75 -15.88 30.63 -3.72
CA ILE A 75 -16.70 30.38 -4.94
C ILE A 75 -18.19 30.62 -4.67
N ILE A 76 -18.71 30.17 -3.52
CA ILE A 76 -20.11 30.41 -3.15
C ILE A 76 -20.38 31.92 -3.06
N VAL A 77 -19.47 32.68 -2.45
CA VAL A 77 -19.61 34.13 -2.36
C VAL A 77 -19.35 34.82 -3.70
N TYR A 78 -18.47 34.29 -4.57
CA TYR A 78 -18.31 34.78 -5.95
C TYR A 78 -19.64 34.76 -6.70
N ILE A 79 -20.37 33.64 -6.61
CA ILE A 79 -21.69 33.48 -7.23
C ILE A 79 -22.67 34.53 -6.68
N LEU A 80 -22.70 34.73 -5.36
CA LEU A 80 -23.49 35.79 -4.73
C LEU A 80 -23.14 37.18 -5.29
N MET A 81 -21.84 37.51 -5.38
CA MET A 81 -21.38 38.81 -5.87
C MET A 81 -21.68 39.02 -7.35
N ARG A 82 -21.64 37.94 -8.16
CA ARG A 82 -22.07 37.95 -9.56
C ARG A 82 -23.56 38.30 -9.67
N PHE A 83 -24.43 37.60 -8.93
CA PHE A 83 -25.87 37.88 -8.94
C PHE A 83 -26.22 39.28 -8.41
N LYS A 84 -25.40 39.83 -7.52
CA LYS A 84 -25.59 41.16 -6.94
C LYS A 84 -24.94 42.29 -7.75
N ASN A 85 -24.25 41.99 -8.85
CA ASN A 85 -23.44 42.95 -9.60
C ASN A 85 -22.48 43.76 -8.68
N LYS A 86 -21.85 43.08 -7.72
CA LYS A 86 -20.87 43.65 -6.79
C LYS A 86 -19.44 43.30 -7.24
N PRO A 87 -18.39 43.98 -6.73
CA PRO A 87 -17.00 43.69 -7.06
C PRO A 87 -16.64 42.22 -6.82
N ARG A 88 -16.08 41.56 -7.85
CA ARG A 88 -15.84 40.10 -7.86
C ARG A 88 -14.37 39.70 -7.77
N PHE A 89 -13.45 40.66 -7.97
CA PHE A 89 -12.01 40.41 -8.12
C PHE A 89 -11.43 39.56 -6.98
N TYR A 90 -11.68 39.95 -5.73
CA TYR A 90 -11.24 39.19 -4.56
C TYR A 90 -11.70 37.72 -4.59
N TYR A 91 -12.97 37.48 -4.95
CA TYR A 91 -13.55 36.15 -4.94
C TYR A 91 -13.16 35.30 -6.17
N LEU A 92 -12.58 35.93 -7.19
CA LEU A 92 -11.98 35.22 -8.32
C LEU A 92 -10.51 34.92 -8.03
N LEU A 93 -9.78 35.86 -7.45
CA LEU A 93 -8.36 35.74 -7.13
C LEU A 93 -8.11 34.75 -5.97
N THR A 94 -8.95 34.75 -4.94
CA THR A 94 -8.76 33.91 -3.75
C THR A 94 -8.74 32.41 -4.08
N PRO A 95 -9.73 31.85 -4.81
CA PRO A 95 -9.68 30.44 -5.25
C PRO A 95 -8.40 30.08 -6.01
N ILE A 96 -7.94 30.95 -6.92
CA ILE A 96 -6.76 30.71 -7.75
C ILE A 96 -5.50 30.64 -6.88
N ILE A 97 -5.33 31.61 -5.97
CA ILE A 97 -4.18 31.63 -5.07
C ILE A 97 -4.19 30.41 -4.14
N TYR A 98 -5.34 30.04 -3.57
CA TYR A 98 -5.44 28.86 -2.70
C TYR A 98 -5.25 27.55 -3.45
N PHE A 99 -5.58 27.49 -4.75
CA PHE A 99 -5.25 26.35 -5.60
C PHE A 99 -3.73 26.24 -5.86
N LEU A 100 -3.05 27.36 -6.11
CA LEU A 100 -1.58 27.37 -6.23
C LEU A 100 -0.91 26.96 -4.91
N ILE A 101 -1.45 27.42 -3.77
CA ILE A 101 -0.99 27.01 -2.45
C ILE A 101 -1.20 25.49 -2.25
N LEU A 102 -2.32 24.92 -2.71
CA LEU A 102 -2.54 23.47 -2.66
C LEU A 102 -1.41 22.70 -3.36
N ILE A 103 -1.04 23.11 -4.57
CA ILE A 103 0.06 22.52 -5.33
C ILE A 103 1.37 22.69 -4.55
N LEU A 104 1.63 23.88 -4.02
CA LEU A 104 2.83 24.15 -3.23
C LEU A 104 2.97 23.22 -2.01
N PHE A 105 1.89 23.01 -1.25
CA PHE A 105 1.89 22.07 -0.12
C PHE A 105 2.13 20.63 -0.55
N ILE A 106 1.61 20.20 -1.71
CA ILE A 106 1.88 18.86 -2.26
C ILE A 106 3.37 18.72 -2.62
N VAL A 107 3.94 19.70 -3.31
CA VAL A 107 5.35 19.69 -3.69
C VAL A 107 6.24 19.72 -2.44
N SER A 108 5.95 20.60 -1.47
CA SER A 108 6.67 20.64 -0.20
C SER A 108 6.64 19.29 0.53
N ASN A 109 5.48 18.62 0.58
CA ASN A 109 5.37 17.30 1.19
C ASN A 109 6.23 16.25 0.48
N SER A 110 6.20 16.25 -0.85
CA SER A 110 7.02 15.37 -1.67
C SER A 110 8.51 15.60 -1.42
N THR A 111 8.96 16.85 -1.41
CA THR A 111 10.38 17.18 -1.20
C THR A 111 10.84 16.86 0.22
N MET A 112 10.02 17.13 1.23
CA MET A 112 10.35 16.73 2.60
C MET A 112 10.41 15.21 2.77
N SER A 113 9.57 14.45 2.03
CA SER A 113 9.65 12.98 2.04
C SER A 113 10.96 12.48 1.44
N VAL A 114 11.49 13.14 0.40
CA VAL A 114 12.83 12.86 -0.12
C VAL A 114 13.89 13.17 0.92
N ALA A 115 13.77 14.28 1.67
CA ALA A 115 14.71 14.67 2.72
C ALA A 115 14.83 13.66 3.88
N ILE A 116 13.88 12.72 4.02
CA ILE A 116 13.93 11.63 5.02
C ILE A 116 14.90 10.53 4.57
N VAL A 117 14.99 10.26 3.27
CA VAL A 117 15.70 9.10 2.71
C VAL A 117 16.95 9.47 1.91
N ASP A 118 17.08 10.73 1.50
CA ASP A 118 18.15 11.23 0.64
C ASP A 118 18.41 12.74 0.88
N VAL A 119 19.51 13.25 0.35
CA VAL A 119 19.88 14.67 0.41
C VAL A 119 19.11 15.44 -0.67
N VAL A 120 18.21 16.33 -0.26
CA VAL A 120 17.55 17.26 -1.18
C VAL A 120 18.54 18.31 -1.68
N SER A 121 18.48 18.61 -2.99
CA SER A 121 19.34 19.62 -3.60
C SER A 121 19.19 21.01 -2.94
N PRO A 122 20.30 21.75 -2.73
CA PRO A 122 20.24 23.10 -2.18
C PRO A 122 19.42 24.08 -3.04
N VAL A 123 19.42 23.89 -4.36
CA VAL A 123 18.66 24.73 -5.31
C VAL A 123 17.16 24.54 -5.08
N THR A 124 16.68 23.29 -5.06
CA THR A 124 15.26 22.97 -4.82
C THR A 124 14.80 23.51 -3.47
N THR A 125 15.64 23.36 -2.44
CA THR A 125 15.32 23.82 -1.07
C THR A 125 15.18 25.34 -0.99
N ARG A 126 16.08 26.10 -1.62
CA ARG A 126 16.01 27.58 -1.66
C ARG A 126 14.79 28.06 -2.44
N VAL A 127 14.51 27.46 -3.60
CA VAL A 127 13.32 27.79 -4.41
C VAL A 127 12.03 27.58 -3.62
N LEU A 128 11.89 26.45 -2.93
CA LEU A 128 10.71 26.19 -2.10
C LEU A 128 10.58 27.18 -0.94
N ARG A 129 11.68 27.45 -0.23
CA ARG A 129 11.70 28.46 0.84
C ARG A 129 11.19 29.82 0.34
N ASP A 130 11.69 30.29 -0.80
CA ASP A 130 11.38 31.62 -1.32
C ASP A 130 9.94 31.69 -1.83
N ILE A 131 9.46 30.65 -2.52
CA ILE A 131 8.05 30.56 -2.95
C ILE A 131 7.10 30.49 -1.75
N LEU A 132 7.45 29.78 -0.68
CA LEU A 132 6.65 29.73 0.55
C LEU A 132 6.56 31.11 1.23
N MET A 133 7.65 31.88 1.23
CA MET A 133 7.64 33.26 1.74
C MET A 133 6.70 34.16 0.92
N ILE A 134 6.77 34.08 -0.41
CA ILE A 134 5.89 34.82 -1.32
C ILE A 134 4.43 34.42 -1.11
N ALA A 135 4.16 33.11 -1.03
CA ALA A 135 2.82 32.58 -0.79
C ALA A 135 2.23 33.08 0.54
N MET A 136 3.05 33.13 1.60
CA MET A 136 2.64 33.68 2.90
C MET A 136 2.23 35.16 2.81
N GLY A 137 2.94 35.97 2.02
CA GLY A 137 2.58 37.35 1.75
C GLY A 137 1.20 37.50 1.08
N PHE A 138 0.93 36.70 0.04
CA PHE A 138 -0.39 36.66 -0.59
C PHE A 138 -1.49 36.19 0.36
N GLN A 139 -1.22 35.17 1.19
CA GLN A 139 -2.18 34.70 2.19
C GLN A 139 -2.55 35.80 3.19
N PHE A 140 -1.57 36.59 3.65
CA PHE A 140 -1.81 37.68 4.58
C PHE A 140 -2.69 38.78 3.97
N ILE A 141 -2.42 39.18 2.73
CA ILE A 141 -3.26 40.16 2.00
C ILE A 141 -4.71 39.65 1.91
N LEU A 142 -4.91 38.39 1.53
CA LEU A 142 -6.25 37.80 1.42
C LEU A 142 -6.96 37.67 2.77
N LEU A 143 -6.22 37.38 3.85
CA LEU A 143 -6.74 37.33 5.21
C LEU A 143 -7.28 38.69 5.65
N VAL A 144 -6.53 39.78 5.45
CA VAL A 144 -6.97 41.15 5.80
C VAL A 144 -8.28 41.47 5.11
N PHE A 145 -8.39 41.20 3.81
CA PHE A 145 -9.63 41.39 3.07
C PHE A 145 -10.80 40.51 3.58
N SER A 146 -10.51 39.32 4.11
CA SER A 146 -11.54 38.44 4.69
C SER A 146 -12.02 38.98 6.04
N ILE A 147 -11.10 39.40 6.91
CA ILE A 147 -11.40 39.97 8.23
C ILE A 147 -12.24 41.26 8.10
N LEU A 148 -11.85 42.17 7.21
CA LEU A 148 -12.60 43.41 6.97
C LEU A 148 -14.07 43.13 6.59
N ARG A 149 -14.29 42.11 5.75
CA ARG A 149 -15.63 41.67 5.35
C ARG A 149 -16.39 40.92 6.43
N SER A 150 -15.68 40.20 7.30
CA SER A 150 -16.25 39.52 8.47
C SER A 150 -16.82 40.52 9.47
N ILE A 151 -16.05 41.56 9.83
CA ILE A 151 -16.48 42.61 10.74
C ILE A 151 -17.60 43.46 10.08
N GLY A 152 -17.54 43.60 8.76
CA GLY A 152 -18.40 44.52 8.00
C GLY A 152 -17.96 45.97 8.21
N PHE A 153 -16.68 46.16 8.50
CA PHE A 153 -16.06 47.45 8.71
C PHE A 153 -16.00 48.22 7.38
N ASP A 154 -16.70 49.34 7.31
CA ASP A 154 -16.66 50.23 6.16
C ASP A 154 -15.58 51.29 6.41
N VAL A 155 -14.37 51.01 5.91
CA VAL A 155 -13.19 51.89 6.05
C VAL A 155 -13.49 53.33 5.58
N LYS A 156 -14.48 53.52 4.69
CA LYS A 156 -14.86 54.84 4.18
C LYS A 156 -15.78 55.65 5.12
N LYS A 157 -16.37 55.02 6.15
CA LYS A 157 -17.35 55.65 7.05
C LYS A 157 -16.84 55.82 8.48
N PHE A 158 -15.59 55.48 8.76
CA PHE A 158 -15.04 55.46 10.11
C PHE A 158 -14.67 56.88 10.57
N ASN A 159 -15.25 57.34 11.70
CA ASN A 159 -15.01 58.65 12.30
C ASN A 159 -14.81 58.52 13.83
N PHE A 160 -13.54 58.47 14.26
CA PHE A 160 -13.14 58.31 15.67
C PHE A 160 -13.78 59.30 16.65
N LYS A 161 -14.13 60.51 16.20
CA LYS A 161 -14.66 61.56 17.07
C LYS A 161 -16.12 61.33 17.48
N GLN A 162 -16.87 60.58 16.66
CA GLN A 162 -18.29 60.29 16.86
C GLN A 162 -18.47 59.02 17.70
N ASP A 163 -17.68 57.99 17.42
CA ASP A 163 -17.74 56.71 18.13
C ASP A 163 -17.34 56.82 19.63
N ILE A 164 -16.48 57.77 20.00
CA ILE A 164 -16.12 58.06 21.41
C ILE A 164 -17.27 58.75 22.16
N ALA A 165 -18.13 59.51 21.46
CA ALA A 165 -19.26 60.19 22.08
C ALA A 165 -20.41 59.22 22.41
N ASP A 166 -20.57 58.16 21.62
CA ASP A 166 -21.59 57.11 21.79
C ASP A 166 -21.19 56.03 22.84
N LEU A 167 -19.94 56.07 23.34
CA LEU A 167 -19.40 55.13 24.34
C LEU A 167 -19.54 55.61 25.79
N LYS A 168 -20.28 56.71 26.04
CA LYS A 168 -20.60 57.13 27.42
C LYS A 168 -21.59 56.16 28.05
N ILE A 169 -21.10 55.39 29.00
CA ILE A 169 -21.85 54.41 29.79
C ILE A 169 -22.87 55.15 30.67
N GLU A 170 -24.16 54.82 30.53
CA GLU A 170 -25.21 55.26 31.47
C GLU A 170 -25.27 54.30 32.68
N GLU A 171 -25.53 54.82 33.87
CA GLU A 171 -25.60 54.08 35.16
C GLU A 171 -26.76 53.05 35.24
N LEU A 172 -27.50 52.82 34.15
CA LEU A 172 -28.56 51.80 34.06
C LEU A 172 -28.02 50.38 33.78
N ASP A 173 -26.71 50.22 33.56
CA ASP A 173 -26.07 48.93 33.26
C ASP A 173 -25.75 48.07 34.51
N ASN A 174 -26.14 48.52 35.72
CA ASN A 174 -25.96 47.81 37.00
C ASN A 174 -27.23 47.06 37.46
N GLU A 175 -28.04 46.53 36.54
CA GLU A 175 -29.10 45.59 36.93
C GLU A 175 -28.51 44.21 37.25
N GLU A 176 -28.58 43.82 38.53
CA GLU A 176 -28.36 42.44 38.95
C GLU A 176 -29.46 41.55 38.34
N VAL A 177 -29.08 40.75 37.35
CA VAL A 177 -29.98 39.76 36.73
C VAL A 177 -29.90 38.46 37.52
N GLU A 178 -30.92 38.18 38.32
CA GLU A 178 -31.12 36.84 38.89
C GLU A 178 -31.50 35.84 37.78
N VAL A 179 -30.57 34.93 37.48
CA VAL A 179 -30.77 33.89 36.48
C VAL A 179 -31.39 32.66 37.13
N ASN A 180 -32.73 32.62 37.17
CA ASN A 180 -33.45 31.38 37.48
C ASN A 180 -33.46 30.44 36.26
N ILE A 181 -32.73 29.33 36.35
CA ILE A 181 -32.62 28.31 35.29
C ILE A 181 -33.67 27.23 35.51
N GLU A 182 -34.92 27.48 35.15
CA GLU A 182 -35.93 26.43 34.97
C GLU A 182 -35.97 25.97 33.50
N ILE A 183 -35.62 24.70 33.27
CA ILE A 183 -35.55 24.09 31.94
C ILE A 183 -36.92 23.53 31.56
N ASP A 184 -37.79 24.37 30.99
CA ASP A 184 -39.09 23.97 30.47
C ASP A 184 -38.97 23.16 29.16
N LYS A 185 -39.20 21.84 29.25
CA LYS A 185 -39.19 20.89 28.13
C LYS A 185 -40.23 21.22 27.04
N HIS A 186 -41.39 21.76 27.40
CA HIS A 186 -42.41 22.17 26.42
C HIS A 186 -41.97 23.43 25.65
N LYS A 187 -41.36 24.39 26.33
CA LYS A 187 -40.75 25.58 25.70
C LYS A 187 -39.60 25.20 24.77
N ILE A 188 -38.78 24.21 25.13
CA ILE A 188 -37.72 23.66 24.28
C ILE A 188 -38.31 22.97 23.05
N ASN A 189 -39.28 22.07 23.22
CA ASN A 189 -39.94 21.39 22.10
C ASN A 189 -40.64 22.36 21.15
N ARG A 190 -41.27 23.41 21.67
CA ARG A 190 -41.87 24.48 20.86
C ARG A 190 -40.82 25.27 20.08
N LYS A 191 -39.69 25.60 20.71
CA LYS A 191 -38.54 26.23 20.03
C LYS A 191 -37.97 25.31 18.93
N LEU A 192 -37.87 24.01 19.18
CA LEU A 192 -37.37 23.03 18.20
C LEU A 192 -38.31 22.90 17.00
N LYS A 193 -39.62 22.72 17.22
CA LYS A 193 -40.63 22.68 16.15
C LYS A 193 -40.64 23.99 15.34
N ARG A 194 -40.49 25.14 16.00
CA ARG A 194 -40.33 26.44 15.30
C ARG A 194 -39.06 26.48 14.45
N ARG A 195 -37.93 25.98 14.94
CA ARG A 195 -36.68 25.88 14.17
C ARG A 195 -36.83 24.96 12.96
N ILE A 196 -37.45 23.78 13.11
CA ILE A 196 -37.68 22.82 12.01
C ILE A 196 -38.54 23.47 10.91
N ARG A 197 -39.64 24.14 11.28
CA ARG A 197 -40.47 24.85 10.30
C ARG A 197 -39.68 25.94 9.59
N ASN A 198 -38.93 26.76 10.33
CA ASN A 198 -38.08 27.79 9.75
C ASN A 198 -37.02 27.20 8.80
N SER A 199 -36.39 26.08 9.14
CA SER A 199 -35.45 25.38 8.27
C SER A 199 -36.11 24.88 6.99
N LYS A 200 -37.35 24.39 7.06
CA LYS A 200 -38.12 23.95 5.88
C LYS A 200 -38.43 25.12 4.95
N TYR A 201 -38.82 26.27 5.49
CA TYR A 201 -39.04 27.49 4.69
C TYR A 201 -37.74 27.97 4.03
N ILE A 202 -36.65 28.04 4.80
CA ILE A 202 -35.31 28.41 4.29
C ILE A 202 -34.86 27.46 3.17
N PHE A 203 -35.09 26.16 3.34
CA PHE A 203 -34.78 25.15 2.33
C PHE A 203 -35.57 25.39 1.04
N ASN A 204 -36.89 25.56 1.16
CA ASN A 204 -37.75 25.75 0.00
C ASN A 204 -37.42 27.04 -0.77
N GLU A 205 -37.00 28.10 -0.07
CA GLU A 205 -36.64 29.39 -0.65
C GLU A 205 -35.25 29.41 -1.31
N ASN A 206 -34.29 28.60 -0.84
CA ASN A 206 -32.89 28.64 -1.29
C ASN A 206 -32.41 27.31 -1.90
N LYS A 207 -33.34 26.48 -2.42
CA LYS A 207 -33.06 25.11 -2.93
C LYS A 207 -31.83 25.03 -3.83
N PHE A 208 -31.72 25.93 -4.81
CA PHE A 208 -30.60 25.94 -5.75
C PHE A 208 -29.24 26.10 -5.05
N ILE A 209 -29.13 27.05 -4.12
CA ILE A 209 -27.89 27.30 -3.39
C ILE A 209 -27.59 26.17 -2.42
N ILE A 210 -28.62 25.60 -1.78
CA ILE A 210 -28.44 24.47 -0.87
C ILE A 210 -27.96 23.22 -1.62
N TYR A 211 -28.54 22.91 -2.79
CA TYR A 211 -28.05 21.82 -3.63
C TYR A 211 -26.61 22.04 -4.09
N LEU A 212 -26.25 23.28 -4.43
CA LEU A 212 -24.87 23.61 -4.78
C LEU A 212 -23.90 23.40 -3.60
N ILE A 213 -24.27 23.85 -2.39
CA ILE A 213 -23.47 23.63 -1.17
C ILE A 213 -23.32 22.13 -0.88
N VAL A 214 -24.41 21.37 -0.91
CA VAL A 214 -24.41 19.92 -0.63
C VAL A 214 -23.59 19.15 -1.67
N GLY A 215 -23.77 19.45 -2.96
CA GLY A 215 -22.99 18.84 -4.04
C GLY A 215 -21.50 19.09 -3.86
N LEU A 216 -21.13 20.31 -3.44
CA LEU A 216 -19.73 20.65 -3.20
C LEU A 216 -19.17 19.89 -1.98
N PHE A 217 -19.93 19.76 -0.89
CA PHE A 217 -19.53 18.90 0.24
C PHE A 217 -19.29 17.44 -0.18
N ILE A 218 -20.14 16.87 -1.05
CA ILE A 218 -19.96 15.48 -1.54
C ILE A 218 -18.63 15.34 -2.29
N VAL A 219 -18.28 16.31 -3.14
CA VAL A 219 -17.00 16.31 -3.87
C VAL A 219 -15.81 16.35 -2.90
N ILE A 220 -15.91 17.11 -1.81
CA ILE A 220 -14.83 17.20 -0.79
C ILE A 220 -14.67 15.87 -0.05
N PHE A 221 -15.78 15.26 0.40
CA PHE A 221 -15.74 13.97 1.06
C PHE A 221 -15.18 12.88 0.13
N ALA A 222 -15.56 12.91 -1.15
CA ALA A 222 -15.00 12.02 -2.16
C ALA A 222 -13.50 12.26 -2.34
N ALA A 223 -13.04 13.50 -2.48
CA ALA A 223 -11.63 13.84 -2.61
C ALA A 223 -10.82 13.42 -1.38
N TYR A 224 -11.33 13.66 -0.17
CA TYR A 224 -10.71 13.21 1.08
C TYR A 224 -10.58 11.68 1.13
N TYR A 225 -11.65 10.96 0.77
CA TYR A 225 -11.65 9.50 0.73
C TYR A 225 -10.65 8.95 -0.29
N ILE A 226 -10.59 9.53 -1.50
CA ILE A 226 -9.62 9.18 -2.54
C ILE A 226 -8.19 9.43 -2.05
N LEU A 227 -7.89 10.61 -1.50
CA LEU A 227 -6.57 10.92 -0.95
C LEU A 227 -6.17 9.95 0.18
N ASN A 228 -7.12 9.56 1.02
CA ASN A 228 -6.86 8.59 2.09
C ASN A 228 -6.46 7.20 1.57
N ILE A 229 -7.10 6.72 0.51
CA ILE A 229 -6.79 5.42 -0.09
C ILE A 229 -5.48 5.46 -0.89
N PHE A 230 -5.29 6.49 -1.71
CA PHE A 230 -4.20 6.50 -2.69
C PHE A 230 -2.92 7.18 -2.19
N VAL A 231 -3.02 8.13 -1.26
CA VAL A 231 -1.88 8.93 -0.79
C VAL A 231 -1.51 8.55 0.65
N PHE A 232 -2.47 8.58 1.58
CA PHE A 232 -2.13 8.42 3.00
C PHE A 232 -1.96 6.97 3.44
N ASN A 233 -2.76 6.03 2.91
CA ASN A 233 -2.70 4.61 3.30
C ASN A 233 -2.79 3.66 2.09
N PRO A 234 -1.85 3.72 1.14
CA PRO A 234 -1.89 2.90 -0.06
C PRO A 234 -1.82 1.41 0.27
N THR A 235 -2.69 0.63 -0.39
CA THR A 235 -2.61 -0.83 -0.44
C THR A 235 -2.13 -1.24 -1.83
N TYR A 236 -0.93 -1.80 -1.89
CA TYR A 236 -0.29 -2.22 -3.13
C TYR A 236 -0.87 -3.55 -3.62
N LYS A 237 -0.75 -3.82 -4.92
CA LYS A 237 -1.02 -5.13 -5.52
C LYS A 237 0.30 -5.89 -5.70
N GLU A 238 0.22 -7.21 -5.85
CA GLU A 238 1.36 -8.02 -6.32
C GLU A 238 1.98 -7.41 -7.60
N GLY A 239 3.30 -7.53 -7.72
CA GLY A 239 4.11 -6.95 -8.79
C GLY A 239 4.41 -5.45 -8.65
N LYS A 240 3.90 -4.76 -7.62
CA LYS A 240 4.25 -3.35 -7.34
C LYS A 240 5.36 -3.24 -6.32
N LEU A 241 6.26 -2.27 -6.55
CA LEU A 241 7.33 -1.89 -5.64
C LEU A 241 6.74 -1.23 -4.40
N VAL A 242 7.06 -1.76 -3.24
CA VAL A 242 6.75 -1.20 -1.93
C VAL A 242 8.03 -0.64 -1.34
N GLU A 243 8.04 0.66 -1.06
CA GLU A 243 9.17 1.31 -0.44
C GLU A 243 9.06 1.29 1.09
N LEU A 244 10.13 0.85 1.73
CA LEU A 244 10.39 0.94 3.16
C LEU A 244 11.61 1.84 3.38
N ASN A 245 11.88 2.21 4.63
CA ASN A 245 12.96 3.15 4.96
C ASN A 245 14.35 2.65 4.49
N ARG A 246 14.64 1.35 4.66
CA ARG A 246 15.95 0.75 4.34
C ARG A 246 15.93 -0.23 3.17
N TYR A 247 14.74 -0.71 2.84
CA TYR A 247 14.52 -1.74 1.83
C TYR A 247 13.43 -1.30 0.88
N SER A 248 13.42 -1.85 -0.32
CA SER A 248 12.18 -1.99 -1.07
C SER A 248 11.89 -3.46 -1.26
N PHE A 249 10.61 -3.82 -1.30
CA PHE A 249 10.23 -5.17 -1.67
C PHE A 249 9.11 -5.20 -2.71
N VAL A 250 9.11 -6.26 -3.50
CA VAL A 250 8.05 -6.56 -4.47
C VAL A 250 7.51 -7.94 -4.12
N VAL A 251 6.21 -8.05 -3.85
CA VAL A 251 5.57 -9.37 -3.82
C VAL A 251 5.38 -9.83 -5.25
N ASN A 252 6.13 -10.83 -5.68
CA ASN A 252 6.11 -11.34 -7.05
C ASN A 252 4.80 -12.09 -7.32
N LYS A 253 4.49 -13.06 -6.45
CA LYS A 253 3.30 -13.91 -6.50
C LYS A 253 2.98 -14.46 -5.12
N SER A 254 1.73 -14.88 -4.91
CA SER A 254 1.35 -15.70 -3.76
C SER A 254 0.63 -16.98 -4.17
N TYR A 255 0.73 -17.99 -3.29
CA TYR A 255 0.17 -19.31 -3.50
C TYR A 255 -0.52 -19.77 -2.23
N VAL A 256 -1.51 -20.65 -2.36
CA VAL A 256 -2.13 -21.34 -1.22
C VAL A 256 -2.17 -22.83 -1.47
N THR A 257 -1.72 -23.61 -0.48
CA THR A 257 -1.67 -25.08 -0.57
C THR A 257 -1.69 -25.70 0.82
N ASN A 258 -2.10 -26.96 0.92
CA ASN A 258 -1.93 -27.81 2.09
C ASN A 258 -0.90 -28.93 1.85
N LYS A 259 -0.17 -28.87 0.73
CA LYS A 259 0.75 -29.90 0.26
C LYS A 259 2.18 -29.37 0.17
N ASP A 260 3.12 -30.30 0.33
CA ASP A 260 4.55 -30.07 0.12
C ASP A 260 4.91 -29.99 -1.38
N TYR A 261 6.19 -29.76 -1.65
CA TYR A 261 6.76 -29.71 -2.99
C TYR A 261 6.58 -31.01 -3.80
N LEU A 262 6.40 -32.17 -3.14
CA LEU A 262 6.12 -33.46 -3.77
C LEU A 262 4.60 -33.72 -3.92
N GLY A 263 3.77 -32.82 -3.44
CA GLY A 263 2.32 -32.92 -3.43
C GLY A 263 1.76 -33.90 -2.39
N ASN A 264 2.51 -34.21 -1.32
CA ASN A 264 2.00 -34.90 -0.13
C ASN A 264 1.35 -33.88 0.81
N THR A 265 0.28 -34.27 1.52
CA THR A 265 -0.39 -33.37 2.47
C THR A 265 0.51 -33.13 3.69
N ILE A 266 0.83 -31.87 3.98
CA ILE A 266 1.62 -31.49 5.17
C ILE A 266 0.74 -31.54 6.42
N SER A 267 -0.49 -31.05 6.32
CA SER A 267 -1.42 -30.97 7.43
C SER A 267 -2.87 -31.01 6.94
N ASN A 268 -3.72 -31.80 7.61
CA ASN A 268 -5.15 -31.89 7.30
C ASN A 268 -5.97 -30.73 7.87
N ASN A 269 -5.44 -30.04 8.90
CA ASN A 269 -6.18 -28.98 9.62
C ASN A 269 -5.74 -27.57 9.22
N ASN A 270 -4.62 -27.45 8.50
CA ASN A 270 -3.99 -26.18 8.17
C ASN A 270 -3.65 -26.14 6.70
N LYS A 271 -3.66 -24.92 6.14
CA LYS A 271 -3.09 -24.58 4.85
C LYS A 271 -2.04 -23.50 5.03
N TYR A 272 -1.28 -23.31 3.97
CA TYR A 272 -0.12 -22.46 3.94
C TYR A 272 -0.31 -21.44 2.83
N ILE A 273 -0.12 -20.16 3.17
CA ILE A 273 0.03 -19.10 2.19
C ILE A 273 1.51 -18.86 2.00
N LEU A 274 1.99 -19.04 0.78
CA LEU A 274 3.36 -18.78 0.38
C LEU A 274 3.42 -17.47 -0.35
N VAL A 275 4.32 -16.59 0.06
CA VAL A 275 4.53 -15.29 -0.55
C VAL A 275 5.95 -15.28 -1.10
N ASP A 276 6.06 -15.24 -2.42
CA ASP A 276 7.31 -15.06 -3.14
C ASP A 276 7.55 -13.56 -3.33
N PHE A 277 8.69 -13.08 -2.88
CA PHE A 277 9.02 -11.66 -2.88
C PHE A 277 10.50 -11.41 -3.16
N SER A 278 10.75 -10.28 -3.81
CA SER A 278 12.09 -9.76 -4.07
C SER A 278 12.36 -8.60 -3.13
N ILE A 279 13.54 -8.57 -2.51
CA ILE A 279 14.01 -7.51 -1.61
C ILE A 279 15.19 -6.80 -2.26
N ILE A 280 15.20 -5.48 -2.15
CA ILE A 280 16.26 -4.59 -2.61
C ILE A 280 16.76 -3.82 -1.39
N ASN A 281 18.04 -3.96 -1.06
CA ASN A 281 18.66 -3.18 0.02
C ASN A 281 19.17 -1.84 -0.50
N LYS A 282 18.82 -0.73 0.17
CA LYS A 282 19.12 0.63 -0.30
C LYS A 282 20.33 1.30 0.34
N ILE A 283 20.75 0.88 1.54
CA ILE A 283 21.66 1.71 2.37
C ILE A 283 22.98 1.00 2.66
N VAL A 284 22.94 -0.02 3.50
CA VAL A 284 24.10 -0.78 3.98
C VAL A 284 23.70 -2.21 4.14
N ASP A 285 24.65 -3.13 3.97
CA ASP A 285 24.46 -4.55 4.22
C ASP A 285 23.74 -4.80 5.55
N ASN A 286 22.59 -5.47 5.44
CA ASN A 286 21.73 -5.67 6.59
C ASN A 286 20.77 -6.86 6.36
N THR A 287 20.05 -7.25 7.40
CA THR A 287 19.00 -8.26 7.34
C THR A 287 17.62 -7.59 7.27
N PHE A 288 16.75 -8.15 6.46
CA PHE A 288 15.35 -7.76 6.42
C PHE A 288 14.64 -8.34 7.64
N ASP A 289 13.92 -7.51 8.38
CA ASP A 289 13.24 -7.90 9.60
C ASP A 289 11.94 -8.64 9.27
N ILE A 290 11.99 -9.97 9.30
CA ILE A 290 10.85 -10.83 8.95
C ILE A 290 9.74 -10.79 10.01
N ASP A 291 10.06 -10.47 11.26
CA ASP A 291 9.08 -10.42 12.35
C ASP A 291 8.11 -9.24 12.19
N LYS A 292 8.51 -8.23 11.42
CA LYS A 292 7.63 -7.14 11.00
C LYS A 292 6.65 -7.54 9.91
N LEU A 293 6.82 -8.71 9.26
CA LEU A 293 5.84 -9.24 8.33
C LEU A 293 4.72 -9.96 9.07
N SER A 294 3.49 -9.72 8.62
CA SER A 294 2.33 -10.48 9.04
C SER A 294 1.37 -10.68 7.89
N LEU A 295 0.69 -11.82 7.90
CA LEU A 295 -0.42 -12.07 7.01
C LEU A 295 -1.71 -11.71 7.75
N PHE A 296 -2.50 -10.82 7.17
CA PHE A 296 -3.80 -10.44 7.71
C PHE A 296 -4.94 -11.04 6.88
N VAL A 297 -5.78 -11.86 7.52
CA VAL A 297 -6.95 -12.51 6.92
C VAL A 297 -8.07 -12.56 7.96
N ASP A 298 -9.28 -12.14 7.57
CA ASP A 298 -10.49 -12.17 8.41
C ASP A 298 -10.24 -11.66 9.84
N ASP A 299 -9.69 -10.45 9.93
CA ASP A 299 -9.37 -9.73 11.17
C ASP A 299 -8.35 -10.37 12.10
N MET A 300 -7.72 -11.46 11.66
CA MET A 300 -6.62 -12.13 12.35
C MET A 300 -5.28 -11.87 11.67
N SER A 301 -4.22 -11.86 12.48
CA SER A 301 -2.83 -11.68 12.04
C SER A 301 -2.03 -12.96 12.29
N TYR A 302 -1.30 -13.41 11.27
CA TYR A 302 -0.49 -14.63 11.30
C TYR A 302 0.98 -14.29 11.08
N ALA A 303 1.84 -14.83 11.93
CA ALA A 303 3.28 -14.66 11.84
C ALA A 303 3.91 -15.62 10.80
N PRO A 304 5.08 -15.26 10.24
CA PRO A 304 5.87 -16.14 9.40
C PRO A 304 6.21 -17.47 10.08
N SER A 305 6.19 -18.56 9.32
CA SER A 305 6.55 -19.92 9.75
C SER A 305 7.81 -20.37 9.01
N THR A 306 8.98 -20.16 9.61
CA THR A 306 10.29 -20.44 8.99
C THR A 306 10.72 -21.91 9.08
N ASN A 307 10.09 -22.68 9.98
CA ASN A 307 10.37 -24.09 10.24
C ASN A 307 9.92 -25.05 9.13
N ILE A 308 8.98 -24.62 8.28
CA ILE A 308 8.39 -25.43 7.20
C ILE A 308 8.99 -25.14 5.81
N TYR A 309 10.06 -24.36 5.73
CA TYR A 309 10.66 -24.02 4.42
C TYR A 309 11.19 -25.24 3.64
N SER A 310 11.57 -26.32 4.33
CA SER A 310 11.97 -27.59 3.69
C SER A 310 10.84 -28.25 2.91
N ASP A 311 9.58 -27.93 3.22
CA ASP A 311 8.41 -28.48 2.53
C ASP A 311 8.12 -27.73 1.21
N PHE A 312 8.85 -26.64 0.92
CA PHE A 312 8.60 -25.74 -0.21
C PHE A 312 9.88 -25.35 -0.97
N ILE A 313 10.85 -26.25 -1.02
CA ILE A 313 12.15 -26.02 -1.69
C ILE A 313 12.01 -25.73 -3.20
N ASP A 314 10.87 -26.05 -3.82
CA ASP A 314 10.57 -25.76 -5.22
C ASP A 314 10.42 -24.24 -5.50
N LEU A 315 10.18 -23.44 -4.47
CA LEU A 315 10.08 -21.97 -4.56
C LEU A 315 11.42 -21.25 -4.37
N GLY A 316 12.51 -21.96 -4.11
CA GLY A 316 13.84 -21.39 -3.92
C GLY A 316 14.27 -21.34 -2.47
N ASN A 317 14.89 -20.24 -2.04
CA ASN A 317 15.35 -20.06 -0.66
C ASN A 317 14.27 -19.33 0.16
N GLY A 318 13.86 -19.93 1.28
CA GLY A 318 13.02 -19.24 2.25
C GLY A 318 13.85 -18.21 3.03
N TYR A 319 13.26 -17.05 3.34
CA TYR A 319 13.99 -15.99 4.04
C TYR A 319 14.17 -16.31 5.54
N LYS A 320 15.41 -16.46 5.96
CA LYS A 320 15.90 -16.74 7.33
C LYS A 320 17.05 -15.78 7.67
N GLU A 321 16.76 -14.48 7.64
CA GLU A 321 17.72 -13.43 8.04
C GLU A 321 19.02 -13.43 7.22
N GLN A 322 18.98 -13.85 5.95
CA GLN A 322 20.15 -13.77 5.08
C GLN A 322 20.57 -12.30 4.92
N ARG A 323 21.89 -12.07 4.93
CA ARG A 323 22.50 -10.76 4.67
C ARG A 323 22.19 -10.33 3.24
N LEU A 324 21.72 -9.10 3.09
CA LEU A 324 21.40 -8.49 1.81
C LEU A 324 22.47 -7.47 1.45
N SER A 325 23.21 -7.70 0.37
CA SER A 325 24.15 -6.70 -0.14
C SER A 325 23.42 -5.48 -0.68
N VAL A 326 24.07 -4.31 -0.62
CA VAL A 326 23.53 -3.07 -1.18
C VAL A 326 23.24 -3.21 -2.68
N SER A 327 22.07 -2.73 -3.11
CA SER A 327 21.59 -2.73 -4.50
C SER A 327 21.33 -4.10 -5.15
N ASP A 328 21.62 -5.20 -4.46
CA ASP A 328 21.28 -6.53 -4.96
C ASP A 328 19.78 -6.81 -4.84
N ILE A 329 19.21 -7.37 -5.91
CA ILE A 329 17.83 -7.85 -5.94
C ILE A 329 17.86 -9.33 -5.56
N ASN A 330 17.48 -9.62 -4.32
CA ASN A 330 17.44 -10.98 -3.81
C ASN A 330 16.00 -11.48 -3.72
N ARG A 331 15.74 -12.66 -4.29
CA ARG A 331 14.41 -13.29 -4.29
C ARG A 331 14.32 -14.37 -3.23
N TYR A 332 13.27 -14.31 -2.42
CA TYR A 332 12.98 -15.26 -1.35
C TYR A 332 11.50 -15.58 -1.30
N PHE A 333 11.15 -16.54 -0.45
CA PHE A 333 9.76 -16.73 -0.05
C PHE A 333 9.60 -16.75 1.48
N VAL A 334 8.38 -16.46 1.92
CA VAL A 334 7.93 -16.60 3.31
C VAL A 334 6.63 -17.41 3.33
N VAL A 335 6.41 -18.15 4.40
CA VAL A 335 5.23 -19.01 4.55
C VAL A 335 4.45 -18.61 5.78
N PHE A 336 3.12 -18.60 5.67
CA PHE A 336 2.20 -18.37 6.78
C PHE A 336 1.29 -19.57 6.94
N LYS A 337 1.25 -20.17 8.14
CA LYS A 337 0.34 -21.25 8.50
C LYS A 337 -0.98 -20.69 8.97
N ILE A 338 -2.08 -21.12 8.36
CA ILE A 338 -3.45 -20.70 8.72
C ILE A 338 -4.40 -21.91 8.80
N PRO A 339 -5.47 -21.83 9.61
CA PRO A 339 -6.56 -22.80 9.59
C PRO A 339 -7.18 -23.01 8.19
N ASN A 340 -7.62 -24.23 7.90
CA ASN A 340 -8.12 -24.62 6.56
C ASN A 340 -9.44 -23.95 6.15
N ASP A 341 -10.28 -23.62 7.12
CA ASP A 341 -11.61 -23.01 6.97
C ASP A 341 -11.57 -21.52 6.57
N ILE A 342 -10.46 -20.83 6.80
CA ILE A 342 -10.34 -19.38 6.57
C ILE A 342 -10.30 -19.02 5.09
N ASN A 343 -11.07 -18.02 4.65
CA ASN A 343 -11.11 -17.64 3.24
C ASN A 343 -9.93 -16.72 2.86
N THR A 344 -9.08 -17.19 1.94
CA THR A 344 -7.85 -16.48 1.55
C THR A 344 -8.05 -15.39 0.50
N LYS A 345 -9.27 -15.20 -0.04
CA LYS A 345 -9.56 -14.19 -1.09
C LYS A 345 -9.26 -12.74 -0.68
N ARG A 346 -9.27 -12.44 0.63
CA ARG A 346 -9.00 -11.09 1.17
C ARG A 346 -7.66 -11.00 1.90
N ALA A 347 -6.76 -11.97 1.67
CA ALA A 347 -5.45 -11.98 2.28
C ALA A 347 -4.64 -10.73 1.93
N THR A 348 -4.04 -10.13 2.96
CA THR A 348 -3.19 -8.96 2.82
C THR A 348 -1.89 -9.20 3.57
N LEU A 349 -0.76 -9.13 2.87
CA LEU A 349 0.54 -9.06 3.52
C LEU A 349 0.72 -7.67 4.11
N ARG A 350 1.15 -7.61 5.36
CA ARG A 350 1.46 -6.38 6.08
C ARG A 350 2.92 -6.38 6.48
N TYR A 351 3.58 -5.25 6.33
CA TYR A 351 4.88 -4.99 6.93
C TYR A 351 4.74 -3.83 7.91
N LEU A 352 5.11 -4.04 9.17
CA LEU A 352 5.12 -2.99 10.19
C LEU A 352 6.24 -2.00 9.87
N ASN A 353 5.86 -0.82 9.36
CA ASN A 353 6.81 0.20 8.95
C ASN A 353 7.18 1.11 10.13
N GLU A 354 6.19 1.46 10.96
CA GLU A 354 6.35 2.45 12.03
C GLU A 354 5.34 2.17 13.15
N VAL A 355 5.72 2.48 14.39
CA VAL A 355 4.82 2.55 15.55
C VAL A 355 4.75 4.01 15.97
N LYS A 356 3.55 4.59 15.95
CA LYS A 356 3.27 5.95 16.46
C LYS A 356 2.67 5.86 17.84
N TYR A 357 2.68 6.97 18.58
CA TYR A 357 1.94 7.08 19.83
C TYR A 357 0.85 8.14 19.67
N ASP A 358 -0.35 7.85 20.16
CA ASP A 358 -1.41 8.85 20.26
C ASP A 358 -1.11 9.85 21.40
N LYS A 359 -1.96 10.87 21.54
CA LYS A 359 -1.81 11.88 22.60
C LYS A 359 -1.93 11.32 24.02
N ASN A 360 -2.49 10.12 24.15
CA ASN A 360 -2.70 9.42 25.40
C ASN A 360 -1.62 8.35 25.64
N GLY A 361 -0.61 8.25 24.77
CA GLY A 361 0.48 7.28 24.86
C GLY A 361 0.16 5.89 24.30
N ASN A 362 -0.97 5.68 23.60
CA ASN A 362 -1.30 4.39 23.01
C ASN A 362 -0.55 4.18 21.68
N GLU A 363 -0.06 2.97 21.45
CA GLU A 363 0.61 2.59 20.21
C GLU A 363 -0.35 2.52 19.02
N ILE A 364 0.03 3.17 17.91
CA ILE A 364 -0.64 3.16 16.62
C ILE A 364 0.33 2.56 15.60
N TYR A 365 0.06 1.32 15.20
CA TYR A 365 0.87 0.60 14.21
C TYR A 365 0.55 1.05 12.77
N LYS A 366 1.59 1.42 12.02
CA LYS A 366 1.51 1.79 10.60
C LYS A 366 2.11 0.70 9.74
N TYR A 367 1.25 0.09 8.92
CA TYR A 367 1.62 -1.00 8.03
C TYR A 367 1.67 -0.55 6.57
N LYS A 368 2.70 -0.98 5.84
CA LYS A 368 2.61 -1.09 4.39
C LYS A 368 1.86 -2.37 4.05
N LYS A 369 0.93 -2.30 3.09
CA LYS A 369 -0.02 -3.38 2.81
C LYS A 369 0.08 -3.82 1.36
N VAL A 370 0.16 -5.12 1.13
CA VAL A 370 0.07 -5.73 -0.21
C VAL A 370 -1.11 -6.68 -0.24
N LYS A 371 -2.10 -6.39 -1.09
CA LYS A 371 -3.21 -7.31 -1.33
C LYS A 371 -2.70 -8.52 -2.11
N LEU A 372 -2.89 -9.70 -1.55
CA LEU A 372 -2.48 -10.96 -2.14
C LEU A 372 -3.59 -11.51 -3.04
N ASN A 373 -3.21 -12.26 -4.06
CA ASN A 373 -4.12 -13.04 -4.90
C ASN A 373 -3.62 -14.50 -4.99
N PRO A 374 -3.77 -15.29 -3.90
CA PRO A 374 -3.16 -16.60 -3.82
C PRO A 374 -3.72 -17.55 -4.89
N VAL A 375 -2.83 -18.12 -5.69
CA VAL A 375 -3.21 -19.13 -6.68
C VAL A 375 -3.44 -20.47 -5.98
N ASN A 376 -4.57 -21.12 -6.29
CA ASN A 376 -4.89 -22.48 -5.86
C ASN A 376 -4.21 -23.49 -6.78
N ASP A 377 -3.60 -24.50 -6.17
CA ASP A 377 -2.87 -25.56 -6.84
C ASP A 377 -3.80 -26.69 -7.34
N ASN A 378 -4.47 -26.51 -8.48
CA ASN A 378 -5.22 -27.60 -9.14
C ASN A 378 -4.27 -28.59 -9.82
N ILE A 379 -4.50 -29.90 -9.68
CA ILE A 379 -3.60 -30.90 -10.28
C ILE A 379 -3.67 -30.86 -11.80
N VAL A 380 -2.53 -30.60 -12.46
CA VAL A 380 -2.40 -30.62 -13.92
C VAL A 380 -1.45 -31.76 -14.30
N LYS A 381 -1.92 -32.71 -15.11
CA LYS A 381 -1.10 -33.77 -15.68
C LYS A 381 -0.77 -33.41 -17.12
N LEU A 382 0.51 -33.40 -17.48
CA LEU A 382 0.99 -33.06 -18.81
C LEU A 382 1.84 -34.21 -19.35
N ASP A 383 1.33 -34.91 -20.36
CA ASP A 383 2.09 -35.97 -21.03
C ASP A 383 3.06 -35.37 -22.06
N LYS A 384 4.28 -35.91 -22.10
CA LYS A 384 5.40 -35.47 -22.92
C LYS A 384 6.08 -36.65 -23.59
N LYS A 385 6.62 -36.45 -24.78
CA LYS A 385 7.43 -37.42 -25.51
C LYS A 385 8.92 -37.08 -25.38
N LEU A 386 9.78 -38.04 -25.71
CA LEU A 386 11.20 -37.76 -25.89
C LEU A 386 11.40 -36.65 -26.93
N GLY A 387 12.34 -35.75 -26.66
CA GLY A 387 12.60 -34.55 -27.44
C GLY A 387 11.70 -33.35 -27.11
N ASP A 388 10.62 -33.53 -26.33
CA ASP A 388 9.80 -32.39 -25.89
C ASP A 388 10.53 -31.59 -24.81
N GLU A 389 10.52 -30.27 -24.95
CA GLU A 389 11.02 -29.34 -23.93
C GLU A 389 9.91 -28.98 -22.92
N ILE A 390 10.28 -28.88 -21.65
CA ILE A 390 9.46 -28.31 -20.58
C ILE A 390 10.21 -27.16 -19.91
N ASN A 391 9.44 -26.14 -19.53
CA ASN A 391 9.92 -25.04 -18.70
C ASN A 391 9.17 -25.06 -17.36
N ILE A 392 9.86 -25.42 -16.28
CA ILE A 392 9.31 -25.44 -14.93
C ILE A 392 10.06 -24.45 -14.06
N ASN A 393 9.42 -23.39 -13.59
CA ASN A 393 10.05 -22.37 -12.73
C ASN A 393 11.36 -21.81 -13.31
N ASN A 394 11.40 -21.59 -14.64
CA ASN A 394 12.59 -21.19 -15.41
C ASN A 394 13.68 -22.29 -15.55
N ASN A 395 13.40 -23.52 -15.17
CA ASN A 395 14.24 -24.67 -15.50
C ASN A 395 13.81 -25.27 -16.82
N LEU A 396 14.74 -25.31 -17.77
CA LEU A 396 14.53 -25.96 -19.06
C LEU A 396 15.00 -27.40 -18.94
N ILE A 397 14.12 -28.34 -19.27
CA ILE A 397 14.43 -29.77 -19.27
C ILE A 397 13.93 -30.35 -20.58
N LYS A 398 14.81 -31.08 -21.27
CA LYS A 398 14.47 -31.86 -22.44
C LYS A 398 15.16 -33.22 -22.32
N ILE A 399 14.38 -34.29 -22.34
CA ILE A 399 14.91 -35.66 -22.33
C ILE A 399 14.93 -36.14 -23.79
N ASN A 400 16.13 -36.26 -24.36
CA ASN A 400 16.30 -36.64 -25.75
C ASN A 400 16.23 -38.16 -25.93
N GLU A 401 16.94 -38.89 -25.08
CA GLU A 401 17.08 -40.35 -25.20
C GLU A 401 17.21 -41.00 -23.83
N TYR A 402 16.96 -42.31 -23.77
CA TYR A 402 17.20 -43.13 -22.60
C TYR A 402 17.84 -44.47 -22.98
N LYS A 403 18.62 -45.05 -22.06
CA LYS A 403 19.18 -46.41 -22.16
C LYS A 403 19.10 -47.09 -20.80
N ILE A 404 18.82 -48.38 -20.79
CA ILE A 404 18.80 -49.22 -19.57
C ILE A 404 19.83 -50.33 -19.77
N ALA A 405 20.74 -50.48 -18.80
CA ALA A 405 21.73 -51.55 -18.79
C ALA A 405 22.19 -51.81 -17.35
N ASP A 406 22.71 -53.01 -17.10
CA ASP A 406 23.22 -53.39 -15.77
C ASP A 406 24.43 -52.56 -15.35
N ALA A 407 25.21 -52.05 -16.32
CA ALA A 407 26.29 -51.11 -16.08
C ALA A 407 26.59 -50.24 -17.33
N PHE A 408 27.17 -49.05 -17.11
CA PHE A 408 27.71 -48.19 -18.17
C PHE A 408 29.11 -47.70 -17.80
N ASN A 409 30.16 -48.11 -18.54
CA ASN A 409 31.53 -47.59 -18.38
C ASN A 409 31.97 -47.38 -16.91
N ASN A 410 31.88 -48.44 -16.09
CA ASN A 410 32.18 -48.49 -14.65
C ASN A 410 31.15 -47.85 -13.70
N ILE A 411 30.01 -47.39 -14.20
CA ILE A 411 28.86 -46.96 -13.39
C ILE A 411 27.97 -48.18 -13.17
N ILE A 412 27.90 -48.63 -11.92
CA ILE A 412 27.21 -49.85 -11.49
C ILE A 412 26.21 -49.44 -10.40
N PRO A 413 25.01 -50.08 -10.32
CA PRO A 413 24.08 -49.86 -9.21
C PRO A 413 24.72 -50.16 -7.85
N ILE A 414 24.27 -49.44 -6.82
CA ILE A 414 24.76 -49.66 -5.44
C ILE A 414 23.99 -50.79 -4.77
N SER A 415 22.70 -50.90 -5.03
CA SER A 415 21.81 -51.87 -4.38
C SER A 415 21.71 -53.18 -5.15
N ASN A 416 21.41 -54.26 -4.43
CA ASN A 416 21.03 -55.52 -5.08
C ASN A 416 19.64 -55.38 -5.74
N ASN A 417 19.44 -56.03 -6.89
CA ASN A 417 18.21 -55.99 -7.71
C ASN A 417 17.87 -54.62 -8.34
N THR A 418 18.88 -53.78 -8.56
CA THR A 418 18.76 -52.54 -9.35
C THR A 418 19.59 -52.62 -10.63
N THR A 419 19.31 -51.73 -11.57
CA THR A 419 19.98 -51.55 -12.86
C THR A 419 20.17 -50.05 -13.09
N VAL A 420 20.89 -49.66 -14.15
CA VAL A 420 21.16 -48.25 -14.43
C VAL A 420 20.25 -47.74 -15.54
N LEU A 421 19.52 -46.65 -15.27
CA LEU A 421 18.87 -45.84 -16.29
C LEU A 421 19.76 -44.66 -16.65
N LYS A 422 20.29 -44.66 -17.86
CA LYS A 422 20.95 -43.50 -18.46
C LYS A 422 19.91 -42.62 -19.16
N LEU A 423 19.84 -41.35 -18.79
CA LEU A 423 19.06 -40.31 -19.48
C LEU A 423 20.02 -39.34 -20.19
N ILE A 424 19.79 -39.10 -21.47
CA ILE A 424 20.47 -38.04 -22.23
C ILE A 424 19.56 -36.83 -22.24
N ILE A 425 20.02 -35.75 -21.60
CA ILE A 425 19.22 -34.55 -21.36
C ILE A 425 19.90 -33.29 -21.89
N ASP A 426 19.10 -32.35 -22.37
CA ASP A 426 19.49 -30.95 -22.48
C ASP A 426 18.77 -30.19 -21.36
N GLY A 427 19.52 -29.76 -20.35
CA GLY A 427 18.96 -29.18 -19.14
C GLY A 427 19.67 -27.90 -18.73
N LYS A 428 18.92 -26.86 -18.39
CA LYS A 428 19.44 -25.63 -17.78
C LYS A 428 18.67 -25.32 -16.50
N LEU A 429 19.39 -25.24 -15.39
CA LEU A 429 18.84 -24.77 -14.13
C LEU A 429 18.70 -23.24 -14.18
N GLY A 430 17.51 -22.75 -13.84
CA GLY A 430 17.21 -21.33 -13.71
C GLY A 430 17.22 -20.86 -12.25
N ASN A 431 16.23 -20.05 -11.88
CA ASN A 431 16.14 -19.41 -10.56
C ASN A 431 15.78 -20.35 -9.39
N THR A 432 15.75 -21.67 -9.61
CA THR A 432 15.55 -22.66 -8.52
C THR A 432 16.87 -23.18 -7.95
N ALA A 433 18.01 -22.74 -8.48
CA ALA A 433 19.30 -22.97 -7.84
C ALA A 433 19.23 -22.46 -6.39
N ASN A 434 19.39 -23.36 -5.43
CA ASN A 434 19.20 -23.05 -4.02
C ASN A 434 20.09 -23.92 -3.14
N TYR A 435 19.99 -23.77 -1.82
CA TYR A 435 20.81 -24.57 -0.90
C TYR A 435 20.65 -26.09 -1.07
N TYR A 436 19.51 -26.54 -1.59
CA TYR A 436 19.15 -27.96 -1.74
C TYR A 436 19.38 -28.52 -3.16
N ILE A 437 19.43 -27.65 -4.18
CA ILE A 437 19.50 -28.03 -5.60
C ILE A 437 20.53 -27.13 -6.28
N LYS A 438 21.70 -27.69 -6.59
CA LYS A 438 22.80 -26.97 -7.24
C LYS A 438 22.85 -27.16 -8.75
N ASP A 439 22.33 -28.29 -9.25
CA ASP A 439 22.34 -28.64 -10.66
C ASP A 439 21.06 -29.40 -11.08
N ILE A 440 20.90 -29.60 -12.39
CA ILE A 440 19.71 -30.25 -12.95
C ILE A 440 19.63 -31.74 -12.60
N SER A 441 20.76 -32.40 -12.33
CA SER A 441 20.77 -33.79 -11.92
C SER A 441 20.19 -33.96 -10.52
N GLN A 442 20.60 -33.10 -9.58
CA GLN A 442 20.02 -33.02 -8.24
C GLN A 442 18.53 -32.69 -8.30
N TYR A 443 18.13 -31.76 -9.19
CA TYR A 443 16.72 -31.43 -9.42
C TYR A 443 15.93 -32.67 -9.85
N LEU A 444 16.38 -33.36 -10.90
CA LEU A 444 15.70 -34.55 -11.44
C LEU A 444 15.71 -35.73 -10.47
N SER A 445 16.76 -35.89 -9.67
CA SER A 445 16.83 -36.90 -8.61
C SER A 445 15.81 -36.63 -7.49
N LYS A 446 15.60 -35.35 -7.16
CA LYS A 446 14.70 -34.91 -6.07
C LYS A 446 13.22 -34.91 -6.47
N PHE A 447 12.90 -34.39 -7.66
CA PHE A 447 11.50 -34.22 -8.13
C PHE A 447 11.06 -35.33 -9.10
N GLY A 448 12.01 -36.08 -9.64
CA GLY A 448 11.76 -37.18 -10.57
C GLY A 448 11.31 -38.45 -9.86
N SER A 449 10.50 -39.22 -10.55
CA SER A 449 10.11 -40.57 -10.19
C SER A 449 9.94 -41.39 -11.45
N ILE A 450 10.12 -42.70 -11.35
CA ILE A 450 9.84 -43.60 -12.46
C ILE A 450 8.54 -44.33 -12.20
N THR A 451 7.70 -44.38 -13.22
CA THR A 451 6.52 -45.24 -13.24
C THR A 451 6.68 -46.25 -14.35
N TYR A 452 6.44 -47.52 -14.07
CA TYR A 452 6.50 -48.58 -15.07
C TYR A 452 5.35 -49.56 -14.91
N THR A 453 4.92 -50.16 -16.02
CA THR A 453 3.84 -51.15 -16.03
C THR A 453 4.40 -52.49 -16.47
N LYS A 454 4.19 -53.54 -15.66
CA LYS A 454 4.63 -54.90 -15.93
C LYS A 454 3.51 -55.86 -15.53
N ASN A 455 3.11 -56.76 -16.44
CA ASN A 455 2.04 -57.74 -16.22
C ASN A 455 0.73 -57.06 -15.77
N GLY A 456 0.37 -55.94 -16.40
CA GLY A 456 -0.83 -55.16 -16.08
C GLY A 456 -0.81 -54.39 -14.74
N LYS A 457 0.27 -54.48 -13.94
CA LYS A 457 0.42 -53.71 -12.69
C LYS A 457 1.37 -52.53 -12.88
N THR A 458 1.01 -51.38 -12.33
CA THR A 458 1.82 -50.15 -12.38
C THR A 458 2.55 -49.95 -11.06
N TYR A 459 3.86 -49.78 -11.15
CA TYR A 459 4.75 -49.54 -10.03
C TYR A 459 5.31 -48.12 -10.13
N ARG A 460 5.71 -47.56 -8.98
CA ARG A 460 6.32 -46.23 -8.90
C ARG A 460 7.53 -46.25 -7.98
N GLN A 461 8.69 -45.89 -8.51
CA GLN A 461 9.91 -45.65 -7.74
C GLN A 461 10.11 -44.13 -7.56
N LYS A 462 10.22 -43.68 -6.31
CA LYS A 462 10.53 -42.29 -5.94
C LYS A 462 11.98 -42.21 -5.43
N ASN A 463 12.50 -40.99 -5.21
CA ASN A 463 13.83 -40.73 -4.66
C ASN A 463 14.93 -41.40 -5.48
N LEU A 464 15.03 -41.00 -6.75
CA LEU A 464 15.99 -41.59 -7.67
C LEU A 464 17.40 -41.19 -7.24
N TYR A 465 18.29 -42.18 -7.08
CA TYR A 465 19.67 -41.93 -6.72
C TYR A 465 20.51 -41.75 -7.99
N ASN A 466 21.17 -40.60 -8.12
CA ASN A 466 22.13 -40.36 -9.20
C ASN A 466 23.49 -40.98 -8.84
N LEU A 467 23.94 -41.93 -9.64
CA LEU A 467 25.17 -42.69 -9.44
C LEU A 467 26.44 -41.87 -9.66
N ILE A 468 26.35 -40.66 -10.23
CA ILE A 468 27.48 -39.74 -10.40
C ILE A 468 27.25 -38.46 -9.60
N SER A 469 27.90 -38.30 -8.45
CA SER A 469 27.71 -37.13 -7.59
C SER A 469 28.54 -35.90 -8.00
N ASN A 470 29.69 -36.09 -8.69
CA ASN A 470 30.72 -35.03 -8.76
C ASN A 470 30.99 -34.45 -10.17
N ASN A 471 30.55 -35.09 -11.26
CA ASN A 471 30.91 -34.68 -12.64
C ASN A 471 29.69 -34.71 -13.59
N PHE A 472 28.62 -33.98 -13.27
CA PHE A 472 27.52 -33.81 -14.21
C PHE A 472 27.92 -32.81 -15.32
N ASN A 473 28.28 -33.32 -16.50
CA ASN A 473 28.69 -32.51 -17.66
C ASN A 473 27.52 -31.86 -18.43
N GLY A 474 26.33 -31.75 -17.83
CA GLY A 474 25.18 -31.12 -18.48
C GLY A 474 24.33 -32.04 -19.35
N LYS A 475 24.82 -33.24 -19.73
CA LYS A 475 24.24 -34.04 -20.82
C LYS A 475 23.74 -35.43 -20.45
N GLU A 476 24.31 -36.07 -19.43
CA GLU A 476 24.01 -37.48 -19.10
C GLU A 476 23.77 -37.64 -17.61
N ILE A 477 22.66 -38.28 -17.24
CA ILE A 477 22.33 -38.64 -15.86
C ILE A 477 22.22 -40.16 -15.77
N PHE A 478 22.77 -40.73 -14.71
CA PHE A 478 22.72 -42.16 -14.43
C PHE A 478 21.94 -42.39 -13.14
N LEU A 479 20.71 -42.88 -13.28
CA LEU A 479 19.81 -43.11 -12.15
C LEU A 479 19.76 -44.59 -11.81
N GLU A 480 19.85 -44.90 -10.53
CA GLU A 480 19.63 -46.25 -10.02
C GLU A 480 18.12 -46.56 -9.98
N VAL A 481 17.73 -47.63 -10.67
CA VAL A 481 16.33 -48.03 -10.86
C VAL A 481 16.17 -49.52 -10.64
N THR A 482 14.98 -49.99 -10.25
CA THR A 482 14.75 -51.44 -10.10
C THR A 482 14.97 -52.21 -11.41
N ASN A 483 15.60 -53.39 -11.34
CA ASN A 483 15.87 -54.25 -12.50
C ASN A 483 14.59 -54.73 -13.21
N GLU A 484 13.43 -54.69 -12.52
CA GLU A 484 12.14 -55.06 -13.10
C GLU A 484 11.75 -54.19 -14.31
N ILE A 485 12.29 -52.98 -14.39
CA ILE A 485 12.02 -52.00 -15.43
C ILE A 485 12.43 -52.50 -16.83
N SER A 486 13.46 -53.35 -16.93
CA SER A 486 13.96 -53.89 -18.20
C SER A 486 12.89 -54.73 -18.92
N GLY A 487 12.02 -55.40 -18.16
CA GLY A 487 10.91 -56.20 -18.66
C GLY A 487 9.56 -55.46 -18.70
N ALA A 488 9.53 -54.14 -18.48
CA ALA A 488 8.27 -53.40 -18.45
C ALA A 488 7.70 -53.15 -19.85
N GLU A 489 6.36 -53.14 -19.94
CA GLU A 489 5.59 -52.82 -21.16
C GLU A 489 5.57 -51.31 -21.42
N LYS A 490 5.51 -50.51 -20.35
CA LYS A 490 5.49 -49.05 -20.39
C LYS A 490 6.43 -48.50 -19.35
N ILE A 491 7.15 -47.44 -19.70
CA ILE A 491 8.05 -46.74 -18.77
C ILE A 491 7.84 -45.24 -18.95
N ASN A 492 7.55 -44.54 -17.86
CA ASN A 492 7.52 -43.08 -17.86
C ASN A 492 8.41 -42.50 -16.76
N PHE A 493 9.12 -41.45 -17.12
CA PHE A 493 9.80 -40.58 -16.18
C PHE A 493 8.85 -39.43 -15.80
N GLU A 494 8.47 -39.36 -14.53
CA GLU A 494 7.53 -38.38 -14.00
C GLU A 494 8.24 -37.33 -13.16
N ILE A 495 8.11 -36.05 -13.53
CA ILE A 495 8.56 -34.92 -12.73
C ILE A 495 7.33 -34.31 -12.07
N LYS A 496 7.22 -34.47 -10.75
CA LYS A 496 6.09 -33.95 -9.97
C LYS A 496 6.54 -32.79 -9.09
N ILE A 497 5.93 -31.63 -9.30
CA ILE A 497 6.14 -30.42 -8.49
C ILE A 497 4.78 -29.88 -8.09
N ARG A 498 4.50 -29.93 -6.77
CA ARG A 498 3.23 -29.56 -6.15
C ARG A 498 2.05 -30.23 -6.87
N ASN A 499 1.32 -29.46 -7.66
CA ASN A 499 0.14 -29.86 -8.42
C ASN A 499 0.42 -30.23 -9.87
N VAL A 500 1.60 -29.94 -10.42
CA VAL A 500 1.91 -30.28 -11.81
C VAL A 500 2.68 -31.59 -11.87
N ASN A 501 2.23 -32.52 -12.73
CA ASN A 501 2.93 -33.76 -13.01
C ASN A 501 3.24 -33.85 -14.51
N TYR A 502 4.52 -33.73 -14.85
CA TYR A 502 5.00 -33.94 -16.22
C TYR A 502 5.38 -35.40 -16.38
N ARG A 503 4.79 -36.09 -17.37
CA ARG A 503 5.06 -37.50 -17.63
C ARG A 503 5.75 -37.66 -18.98
N TYR A 504 7.05 -37.92 -18.97
CA TYR A 504 7.83 -38.27 -20.15
C TYR A 504 7.70 -39.75 -20.45
N LYS A 505 7.11 -40.08 -21.60
CA LYS A 505 7.04 -41.47 -22.08
C LYS A 505 8.40 -41.91 -22.62
N LEU A 506 9.02 -42.87 -21.95
CA LEU A 506 10.27 -43.51 -22.38
C LEU A 506 9.98 -44.76 -23.21
N LYS A 507 9.06 -45.61 -22.75
CA LYS A 507 8.62 -46.85 -23.44
C LYS A 507 7.10 -46.91 -23.50
#